data_AF-A0A1F3EVP1-F1
#
_entry.id   AF-A0A1F3EVP1-F1
#
_cell.length_a   1.000
_cell.length_b   1.000
_cell.length_c   1.000
_cell.angle_alpha   90.00
_cell.angle_beta   90.00
_cell.angle_gamma   90.00
#
_symmetry.space_group_name_H-M   'P 1'
#
loop_
_entity.id
_entity.type
_entity.pdbx_description
1 polymer ?
#
loop_
_entity_poly.entity_id
_entity_poly.type
_entity_poly.pdbx_seq_one_letter_code
_entity_poly.pdbx_strand_id
1 'polypeptide(L)'
;RSIKELQTISFVATGLKSPAEYSDIDKNNIAEEGDMRLLKTVGLYGANASGKSNIVRALEYFIQAIRKEPSSESNLSLLCDPFLYQENSNYTESYFQIVLIIENKKYRYGFTVKRNLNYYFSLVEESKEIITNEWLFGTKDKNSGEFFIRENNHVNKDKLPNQHVIPALPYKHTLFLTHAVAHDNQGVCAIVKRYFYGAGSNYSDGIERFRKNSISLLQKEENKNFLLDFLSSFNIRYNDISFEKDTIKPNELLIPQEKIFFYKQFLTKKNEQVQIKLNLSFHESAGTKKLFDLAGLLIYAFNTKLYSFIIIDEIDSNFHPSLLIKLIELFNNPKINKSKSQLLFTSHDTNLMSPSIMRRDQFYFTEKNEDDSTKLYSLADLKGIRNDADFAKQYLAGFYGALPILTDYINENISPNE
;
A
#
# COMPACT_ATOMS: atom_id res chain seq x y z
N ARG A 1 -0.90 0.87 18.58
CA ARG A 1 -1.42 -0.44 18.12
C ARG A 1 -0.32 -1.44 17.72
N SER A 2 -0.12 -2.51 18.50
CA SER A 2 0.73 -3.70 18.25
C SER A 2 2.22 -3.56 17.90
N ILE A 3 2.68 -2.46 17.31
CA ILE A 3 4.09 -2.27 16.94
C ILE A 3 4.78 -1.54 18.10
N LYS A 4 5.79 -2.18 18.68
CA LYS A 4 6.59 -1.65 19.78
C LYS A 4 7.96 -1.21 19.29
N GLU A 5 8.68 -2.14 18.67
CA GLU A 5 9.99 -1.90 18.08
C GLU A 5 9.88 -1.58 16.59
N LEU A 6 10.92 -0.93 16.04
CA LEU A 6 11.00 -0.58 14.62
C LEU A 6 10.88 -1.83 13.73
N GLN A 7 9.88 -1.85 12.85
CA GLN A 7 9.69 -2.89 11.83
C GLN A 7 10.02 -2.31 10.45
N THR A 8 10.76 -3.07 9.63
CA THR A 8 11.22 -2.60 8.30
C THR A 8 10.76 -3.56 7.21
N ILE A 9 10.09 -3.01 6.18
CA ILE A 9 9.87 -3.69 4.91
C ILE A 9 10.84 -3.09 3.90
N SER A 10 11.64 -3.95 3.26
CA SER A 10 12.56 -3.55 2.22
C SER A 10 12.08 -4.04 0.86
N PHE A 11 11.95 -3.11 -0.08
CA PHE A 11 11.81 -3.43 -1.50
C PHE A 11 13.19 -3.58 -2.19
N VAL A 12 14.31 -3.43 -1.48
CA VAL A 12 15.63 -3.70 -2.07
C VAL A 12 15.79 -5.21 -2.24
N ALA A 13 16.00 -5.65 -3.48
CA ALA A 13 16.22 -7.05 -3.79
C ALA A 13 17.55 -7.53 -3.17
N THR A 14 17.51 -8.70 -2.55
CA THR A 14 18.70 -9.33 -1.98
C THR A 14 19.59 -9.94 -3.07
N GLY A 15 20.79 -10.39 -2.68
CA GLY A 15 21.67 -11.16 -3.56
C GLY A 15 21.16 -12.58 -3.88
N LEU A 16 20.01 -13.00 -3.33
CA LEU A 16 19.44 -14.31 -3.60
C LEU A 16 19.07 -14.48 -5.08
N LYS A 17 19.13 -15.71 -5.58
CA LYS A 17 18.73 -16.06 -6.94
C LYS A 17 17.58 -17.07 -6.91
N SER A 18 16.64 -16.91 -7.85
CA SER A 18 15.63 -17.93 -8.12
C SER A 18 16.28 -19.22 -8.62
N PRO A 19 15.58 -20.38 -8.54
CA PRO A 19 16.03 -21.63 -9.16
C PRO A 19 16.35 -21.45 -10.64
N ALA A 20 17.23 -22.30 -11.18
CA ALA A 20 17.62 -22.23 -12.59
C ALA A 20 16.40 -22.34 -13.54
N GLU A 21 15.46 -23.23 -13.18
CA GLU A 21 14.17 -23.41 -13.88
C GLU A 21 13.32 -22.13 -13.92
N TYR A 22 13.42 -21.28 -12.91
CA TYR A 22 12.67 -20.03 -12.77
C TYR A 22 13.55 -18.79 -12.82
N SER A 23 14.66 -18.84 -13.58
CA SER A 23 15.62 -17.74 -13.66
C SER A 23 15.04 -16.44 -14.22
N ASP A 24 13.97 -16.50 -15.02
CA ASP A 24 13.26 -15.32 -15.53
C ASP A 24 12.48 -14.56 -14.45
N ILE A 25 12.19 -15.20 -13.31
CA ILE A 25 11.56 -14.52 -12.15
C ILE A 25 12.46 -13.40 -11.63
N ASP A 26 13.79 -13.57 -11.66
CA ASP A 26 14.70 -12.52 -11.23
C ASP A 26 14.68 -11.31 -12.17
N LYS A 27 14.52 -11.55 -13.48
CA LYS A 27 14.44 -10.47 -14.48
C LYS A 27 13.09 -9.76 -14.45
N ASN A 28 12.02 -10.50 -14.19
CA ASN A 28 10.67 -9.97 -14.19
C ASN A 28 10.38 -9.23 -12.89
N ASN A 29 10.63 -9.84 -11.74
CA ASN A 29 10.16 -9.33 -10.45
C ASN A 29 11.03 -8.18 -9.90
N ILE A 30 12.19 -7.93 -10.52
CA ILE A 30 13.12 -6.87 -10.14
C ILE A 30 13.08 -5.76 -11.18
N ALA A 31 12.93 -4.53 -10.72
CA ALA A 31 13.13 -3.31 -11.49
C ALA A 31 14.50 -2.72 -11.14
N GLU A 32 15.22 -2.25 -12.16
CA GLU A 32 16.51 -1.56 -11.98
C GLU A 32 16.30 -0.05 -12.11
N GLU A 33 16.83 0.71 -11.16
CA GLU A 33 16.79 2.17 -11.13
C GLU A 33 18.15 2.69 -10.67
N GLY A 34 18.99 3.07 -11.63
CA GLY A 34 20.42 3.31 -11.39
C GLY A 34 21.10 2.02 -10.94
N ASP A 35 21.88 2.10 -9.86
CA ASP A 35 22.56 0.94 -9.26
C ASP A 35 21.65 0.12 -8.31
N MET A 36 20.38 0.51 -8.17
CA MET A 36 19.45 -0.10 -7.22
C MET A 36 18.58 -1.15 -7.90
N ARG A 37 18.50 -2.33 -7.28
CA ARG A 37 17.62 -3.44 -7.67
C ARG A 37 16.44 -3.47 -6.72
N LEU A 38 15.24 -3.22 -7.22
CA LEU A 38 14.02 -3.07 -6.43
C LEU A 38 12.98 -4.12 -6.81
N LEU A 39 12.37 -4.75 -5.82
CA LEU A 39 11.24 -5.65 -6.00
C LEU A 39 10.03 -4.85 -6.52
N LYS A 40 9.21 -5.49 -7.36
CA LYS A 40 7.93 -4.93 -7.82
C LYS A 40 6.76 -5.31 -6.91
N THR A 41 6.86 -6.44 -6.21
CA THR A 41 5.82 -6.88 -5.26
C THR A 41 6.45 -7.38 -3.97
N VAL A 42 5.77 -7.14 -2.85
CA VAL A 42 6.06 -7.71 -1.54
C VAL A 42 4.75 -8.15 -0.89
N GLY A 43 4.68 -9.40 -0.44
CA GLY A 43 3.53 -9.98 0.23
C GLY A 43 3.78 -10.21 1.73
N LEU A 44 2.84 -9.78 2.56
CA LEU A 44 2.83 -9.99 4.01
C LEU A 44 1.86 -11.12 4.36
N TYR A 45 2.39 -12.14 5.04
CA TYR A 45 1.69 -13.34 5.46
C TYR A 45 1.73 -13.49 6.98
N GLY A 46 0.82 -14.28 7.51
CA GLY A 46 0.78 -14.60 8.93
C GLY A 46 -0.62 -14.81 9.45
N ALA A 47 -0.72 -15.29 10.69
CA ALA A 47 -1.98 -15.61 11.36
C ALA A 47 -2.93 -14.40 11.45
N ASN A 48 -4.20 -14.67 11.75
CA ASN A 48 -5.13 -13.61 12.14
C ASN A 48 -4.60 -12.91 13.41
N ALA A 49 -4.85 -11.60 13.51
CA ALA A 49 -4.34 -10.75 14.59
C ALA A 49 -2.81 -10.67 14.75
N SER A 50 -2.01 -11.26 13.86
CA SER A 50 -0.53 -11.21 13.93
C SER A 50 0.09 -9.84 13.71
N GLY A 51 -0.65 -8.89 13.10
CA GLY A 51 -0.20 -7.51 12.91
C GLY A 51 -0.06 -7.05 11.46
N LYS A 52 -0.31 -7.90 10.46
CA LYS A 52 -0.30 -7.56 9.01
C LYS A 52 -0.99 -6.22 8.70
N SER A 53 -2.26 -6.09 9.05
CA SER A 53 -3.04 -4.87 8.80
C SER A 53 -2.48 -3.68 9.57
N ASN A 54 -1.91 -3.86 10.77
CA ASN A 54 -1.32 -2.75 11.53
C ASN A 54 -0.05 -2.21 10.85
N ILE A 55 0.76 -3.06 10.22
CA ILE A 55 1.94 -2.64 9.45
C ILE A 55 1.52 -1.83 8.21
N VAL A 56 0.57 -2.36 7.42
CA VAL A 56 0.05 -1.66 6.23
C VAL A 56 -0.62 -0.34 6.60
N ARG A 57 -1.43 -0.31 7.66
CA ARG A 57 -2.08 0.90 8.17
C ARG A 57 -1.09 1.96 8.64
N ALA A 58 -0.04 1.57 9.37
CA ALA A 58 0.98 2.50 9.82
C ALA A 58 1.64 3.24 8.65
N LEU A 59 1.97 2.51 7.58
CA LEU A 59 2.54 3.08 6.36
C LEU A 59 1.54 3.98 5.63
N GLU A 60 0.27 3.58 5.55
CA GLU A 60 -0.76 4.37 4.92
C GLU A 60 -1.04 5.69 5.66
N TYR A 61 -1.16 5.66 6.99
CA TYR A 61 -1.34 6.87 7.80
C TYR A 61 -0.18 7.83 7.62
N PHE A 62 1.05 7.30 7.50
CA PHE A 62 2.23 8.10 7.24
C PHE A 62 2.14 8.80 5.87
N ILE A 63 1.73 8.07 4.83
CA ILE A 63 1.52 8.62 3.49
C ILE A 63 0.40 9.68 3.48
N GLN A 64 -0.71 9.43 4.17
CA GLN A 64 -1.83 10.39 4.26
C GLN A 64 -1.42 11.68 4.96
N ALA A 65 -0.62 11.59 6.02
CA ALA A 65 -0.14 12.77 6.73
C ALA A 65 0.69 13.69 5.82
N ILE A 66 1.50 13.10 4.94
CA ILE A 66 2.36 13.82 3.98
C ILE A 66 1.56 14.40 2.80
N ARG A 67 0.50 13.72 2.36
CA ARG A 67 -0.32 14.15 1.21
C ARG A 67 -1.19 15.37 1.49
N LYS A 68 -1.55 15.61 2.76
CA LYS A 68 -2.40 16.75 3.14
C LYS A 68 -1.59 18.05 3.14
N GLU A 69 -2.27 19.13 2.76
CA GLU A 69 -1.71 20.47 2.89
C GLU A 69 -1.67 20.91 4.36
N PRO A 70 -0.72 21.78 4.75
CA PRO A 70 -0.71 22.40 6.07
C PRO A 70 -2.04 23.12 6.36
N SER A 71 -2.55 22.97 7.58
CA SER A 71 -3.73 23.67 8.07
C SER A 71 -3.59 23.98 9.56
N SER A 72 -4.55 24.71 10.13
CA SER A 72 -4.65 24.93 11.58
C SER A 72 -5.08 23.68 12.35
N GLU A 73 -5.69 22.71 11.67
CA GLU A 73 -6.14 21.45 12.25
C GLU A 73 -5.15 20.32 11.98
N SER A 74 -4.64 19.72 13.05
CA SER A 74 -3.73 18.58 12.93
C SER A 74 -4.37 17.38 12.25
N ASN A 75 -3.62 16.78 11.33
CA ASN A 75 -3.95 15.55 10.63
C ASN A 75 -3.17 14.32 11.14
N LEU A 76 -2.51 14.42 12.29
CA LEU A 76 -1.55 13.44 12.80
C LEU A 76 -2.12 12.45 13.83
N SER A 77 -3.39 12.59 14.20
CA SER A 77 -4.03 11.80 15.27
C SER A 77 -3.90 10.28 15.06
N LEU A 78 -4.06 9.81 13.83
CA LEU A 78 -3.94 8.39 13.46
C LEU A 78 -2.51 7.83 13.61
N LEU A 79 -1.50 8.70 13.62
CA LEU A 79 -0.10 8.34 13.82
C LEU A 79 0.30 8.32 15.31
N CYS A 80 -0.53 8.90 16.18
CA CYS A 80 -0.29 8.97 17.62
C CYS A 80 -0.97 7.81 18.36
N ASP A 81 -0.66 6.59 17.92
CA ASP A 81 -1.22 5.32 18.39
C ASP A 81 -0.08 4.32 18.69
N PRO A 82 0.70 4.57 19.74
CA PRO A 82 1.87 3.76 20.08
C PRO A 82 1.47 2.38 20.61
N PHE A 83 2.44 1.51 20.92
CA PHE A 83 2.15 0.17 21.41
C PHE A 83 1.18 0.21 22.61
N LEU A 84 0.19 -0.70 22.61
CA LEU A 84 -0.91 -0.63 23.58
C LEU A 84 -0.50 -1.18 24.94
N TYR A 85 0.23 -2.30 24.95
CA TYR A 85 0.62 -3.03 26.16
C TYR A 85 1.98 -2.56 26.69
N GLN A 86 2.21 -1.24 26.72
CA GLN A 86 3.38 -0.63 27.37
C GLN A 86 2.95 0.39 28.42
N GLU A 87 3.83 0.59 29.40
CA GLU A 87 3.71 1.68 30.35
C GLU A 87 3.82 3.04 29.64
N ASN A 88 3.09 4.05 30.13
CA ASN A 88 3.19 5.43 29.66
C ASN A 88 2.99 5.62 28.15
N SER A 89 2.12 4.81 27.54
CA SER A 89 1.81 4.87 26.10
C SER A 89 1.46 6.29 25.62
N ASN A 90 0.77 7.09 26.43
CA ASN A 90 0.42 8.48 26.12
C ASN A 90 1.63 9.43 25.93
N TYR A 91 2.81 9.05 26.43
CA TYR A 91 4.05 9.84 26.31
C TYR A 91 4.97 9.33 25.19
N THR A 92 4.62 8.21 24.55
CA THR A 92 5.49 7.53 23.60
C THR A 92 5.41 8.17 22.22
N GLU A 93 6.57 8.39 21.61
CA GLU A 93 6.68 8.86 20.22
C GLU A 93 6.55 7.70 19.25
N SER A 94 5.81 7.93 18.16
CA SER A 94 5.75 7.01 17.03
C SER A 94 6.75 7.46 15.97
N TYR A 95 7.56 6.51 15.49
CA TYR A 95 8.62 6.75 14.50
C TYR A 95 8.20 6.25 13.12
N PHE A 96 8.36 7.10 12.10
CA PHE A 96 8.10 6.72 10.71
C PHE A 96 9.25 7.18 9.82
N GLN A 97 9.66 6.31 8.89
CA GLN A 97 10.68 6.63 7.91
C GLN A 97 10.44 5.84 6.63
N ILE A 98 10.73 6.48 5.50
CA ILE A 98 10.77 5.83 4.19
C ILE A 98 12.05 6.23 3.45
N VAL A 99 12.57 5.27 2.70
CA VAL A 99 13.69 5.48 1.77
C VAL A 99 13.14 5.33 0.37
N LEU A 100 13.26 6.38 -0.44
CA LEU A 100 12.72 6.48 -1.78
C LEU A 100 13.85 6.59 -2.80
N ILE A 101 13.62 6.07 -4.00
CA ILE A 101 14.46 6.33 -5.16
C ILE A 101 13.58 7.01 -6.19
N ILE A 102 13.92 8.25 -6.52
CA ILE A 102 13.18 9.09 -7.46
C ILE A 102 14.20 9.62 -8.47
N GLU A 103 14.01 9.29 -9.74
CA GLU A 103 14.92 9.69 -10.83
C GLU A 103 16.39 9.34 -10.51
N ASN A 104 16.64 8.08 -10.12
CA ASN A 104 17.94 7.56 -9.68
C ASN A 104 18.57 8.25 -8.45
N LYS A 105 17.86 9.12 -7.74
CA LYS A 105 18.32 9.78 -6.50
C LYS A 105 17.68 9.15 -5.29
N LYS A 106 18.50 8.82 -4.29
CA LYS A 106 18.04 8.25 -3.02
C LYS A 106 17.66 9.37 -2.06
N TYR A 107 16.46 9.28 -1.50
CA TYR A 107 15.95 10.16 -0.45
C TYR A 107 15.59 9.35 0.78
N ARG A 108 15.82 9.90 1.97
CA ARG A 108 15.38 9.33 3.24
C ARG A 108 14.62 10.40 4.00
N TYR A 109 13.31 10.20 4.11
CA TYR A 109 12.40 11.11 4.78
C TYR A 109 11.75 10.40 5.97
N GLY A 110 11.60 11.11 7.09
CA GLY A 110 10.94 10.56 8.26
C GLY A 110 10.66 11.62 9.31
N PHE A 111 9.84 11.24 10.29
CA PHE A 111 9.54 12.06 11.45
C PHE A 111 9.09 11.22 12.65
N THR A 112 9.16 11.83 13.82
CA THR A 112 8.58 11.32 15.06
C THR A 112 7.43 12.21 15.50
N VAL A 113 6.38 11.59 16.03
CA VAL A 113 5.14 12.29 16.40
C VAL A 113 4.56 11.72 17.70
N LYS A 114 3.96 12.58 18.52
CA LYS A 114 3.22 12.18 19.72
C LYS A 114 2.03 13.08 19.99
N ARG A 115 1.17 12.63 20.90
CA ARG A 115 0.12 13.45 21.49
C ARG A 115 0.73 14.58 22.32
N ASN A 116 0.12 15.76 22.26
CA ASN A 116 0.47 16.88 23.11
C ASN A 116 -0.41 16.88 24.37
N LEU A 117 0.14 16.42 25.49
CA LEU A 117 -0.62 16.37 26.74
C LEU A 117 -0.93 17.76 27.32
N ASN A 118 -0.11 18.77 26.97
CA ASN A 118 -0.34 20.15 27.40
C ASN A 118 -1.58 20.78 26.74
N TYR A 119 -2.08 20.19 25.63
CA TYR A 119 -3.27 20.64 24.94
C TYR A 119 -4.48 20.77 25.88
N TYR A 120 -4.65 19.84 26.83
CA TYR A 120 -5.79 19.81 27.76
C TYR A 120 -5.67 20.81 28.92
N PHE A 121 -4.48 21.41 29.12
CA PHE A 121 -4.19 22.30 30.24
C PHE A 121 -3.85 23.73 29.79
N SER A 122 -3.82 23.99 28.47
CA SER A 122 -3.46 25.28 27.90
C SER A 122 -4.70 26.17 27.70
N LEU A 123 -4.58 27.45 28.08
CA LEU A 123 -5.54 28.51 27.75
C LEU A 123 -5.30 29.11 26.34
N VAL A 124 -4.21 28.70 25.68
CA VAL A 124 -3.83 29.11 24.32
C VAL A 124 -4.06 27.95 23.37
N GLU A 125 -4.48 28.24 22.12
CA GLU A 125 -4.59 27.24 21.06
C GLU A 125 -3.25 26.51 20.85
N GLU A 126 -3.16 25.29 21.37
CA GLU A 126 -2.05 24.38 21.12
C GLU A 126 -2.43 23.31 20.10
N SER A 127 -1.43 22.73 19.45
CA SER A 127 -1.62 21.56 18.60
C SER A 127 -1.94 20.33 19.46
N LYS A 128 -2.96 19.53 19.09
CA LYS A 128 -3.32 18.28 19.77
C LYS A 128 -2.24 17.21 19.67
N GLU A 129 -1.53 17.19 18.55
CA GLU A 129 -0.36 16.36 18.29
C GLU A 129 0.84 17.26 17.98
N ILE A 130 2.06 16.75 18.14
CA ILE A 130 3.29 17.49 17.85
C ILE A 130 4.28 16.62 17.10
N ILE A 131 4.98 17.23 16.16
CA ILE A 131 6.17 16.67 15.53
C ILE A 131 7.36 16.98 16.44
N THR A 132 8.07 15.94 16.88
CA THR A 132 9.22 16.08 17.78
C THR A 132 10.53 16.12 17.00
N ASN A 133 10.63 15.33 15.94
CA ASN A 133 11.75 15.34 15.00
C ASN A 133 11.24 15.15 13.58
N GLU A 134 11.92 15.73 12.59
CA GLU A 134 11.63 15.50 11.17
C GLU A 134 12.91 15.71 10.36
N TRP A 135 13.12 14.91 9.31
CA TRP A 135 14.33 14.98 8.52
C TRP A 135 14.10 14.64 7.06
N LEU A 136 14.92 15.25 6.21
CA LEU A 136 15.09 14.84 4.82
C LEU A 136 16.57 14.78 4.48
N PHE A 137 17.03 13.59 4.08
CA PHE A 137 18.36 13.36 3.51
C PHE A 137 18.22 12.98 2.04
N GLY A 138 19.23 13.28 1.24
CA GLY A 138 19.35 12.72 -0.11
C GLY A 138 20.74 12.92 -0.72
N THR A 139 20.94 12.41 -1.93
CA THR A 139 22.26 12.43 -2.59
C THR A 139 22.55 13.78 -3.27
N LYS A 140 23.63 14.43 -2.85
CA LYS A 140 24.30 15.52 -3.58
C LYS A 140 25.58 14.91 -4.16
N ASP A 141 25.57 14.57 -5.45
CA ASP A 141 26.76 14.12 -6.20
C ASP A 141 27.62 13.05 -5.50
N LYS A 142 27.03 11.86 -5.27
CA LYS A 142 27.60 10.64 -4.65
C LYS A 142 27.68 10.58 -3.11
N ASN A 143 27.58 11.70 -2.39
CA ASN A 143 27.47 11.68 -0.93
C ASN A 143 26.03 11.97 -0.47
N SER A 144 25.55 11.21 0.52
CA SER A 144 24.27 11.52 1.17
C SER A 144 24.46 12.76 2.04
N GLY A 145 23.73 13.81 1.71
CA GLY A 145 23.64 15.05 2.46
C GLY A 145 22.28 15.20 3.13
N GLU A 146 22.27 16.00 4.18
CA GLU A 146 21.08 16.53 4.81
C GLU A 146 20.51 17.68 3.97
N PHE A 147 19.20 17.70 3.74
CA PHE A 147 18.50 18.88 3.24
C PHE A 147 17.93 19.72 4.38
N PHE A 148 17.29 19.06 5.35
CA PHE A 148 16.90 19.70 6.60
C PHE A 148 16.82 18.67 7.74
N ILE A 149 17.03 19.17 8.96
CA ILE A 149 16.70 18.49 10.22
C ILE A 149 15.86 19.46 11.05
N ARG A 150 14.84 18.93 11.68
CA ARG A 150 13.97 19.65 12.59
C ARG A 150 13.95 18.95 13.93
N GLU A 151 14.04 19.75 14.98
CA GLU A 151 13.84 19.37 16.37
C GLU A 151 12.79 20.29 16.98
N ASN A 152 11.63 19.75 17.33
CA ASN A 152 10.45 20.48 17.79
C ASN A 152 10.04 21.60 16.82
N ASN A 153 10.23 22.88 17.17
CA ASN A 153 9.91 24.02 16.29
C ASN A 153 11.14 24.60 15.58
N HIS A 154 12.34 24.09 15.88
CA HIS A 154 13.57 24.57 15.29
C HIS A 154 13.90 23.74 14.05
N VAL A 155 14.08 24.41 12.92
CA VAL A 155 14.41 23.77 11.63
C VAL A 155 15.77 24.28 11.18
N ASN A 156 16.76 23.38 11.10
CA ASN A 156 17.97 23.60 10.34
C ASN A 156 17.69 23.23 8.89
N LYS A 157 17.77 24.22 8.00
CA LYS A 157 17.51 24.07 6.56
C LYS A 157 18.61 24.69 5.70
N ASP A 158 19.80 24.92 6.27
CA ASP A 158 20.92 25.63 5.62
C ASP A 158 21.36 25.00 4.29
N LYS A 159 21.16 23.69 4.17
CA LYS A 159 21.51 22.89 2.99
C LYS A 159 20.37 22.77 1.98
N LEU A 160 19.18 23.28 2.31
CA LEU A 160 18.00 23.28 1.44
C LEU A 160 18.09 24.44 0.43
N PRO A 161 18.02 24.17 -0.88
CA PRO A 161 17.90 25.23 -1.89
C PRO A 161 16.68 26.12 -1.61
N ASN A 162 16.79 27.42 -1.93
CA ASN A 162 15.72 28.41 -1.74
C ASN A 162 15.18 28.53 -0.30
N GLN A 163 15.92 28.08 0.72
CA GLN A 163 15.45 28.08 2.11
C GLN A 163 14.90 29.43 2.66
N HIS A 164 15.31 30.55 2.06
CA HIS A 164 14.94 31.91 2.45
C HIS A 164 13.47 32.26 2.15
N VAL A 165 12.81 31.56 1.21
CA VAL A 165 11.38 31.81 0.92
C VAL A 165 10.44 31.07 1.88
N ILE A 166 10.98 30.14 2.66
CA ILE A 166 10.19 29.31 3.58
C ILE A 166 10.15 30.02 4.95
N PRO A 167 8.99 30.45 5.45
CA PRO A 167 8.89 31.09 6.76
C PRO A 167 9.01 30.07 7.91
N ALA A 168 8.98 30.57 9.15
CA ALA A 168 8.87 29.72 10.34
C ALA A 168 7.57 28.89 10.32
N LEU A 169 7.58 27.76 11.03
CA LEU A 169 6.42 26.87 11.10
C LEU A 169 5.25 27.54 11.84
N PRO A 170 4.03 27.47 11.29
CA PRO A 170 2.86 28.09 11.92
C PRO A 170 2.39 27.30 13.15
N TYR A 171 2.53 25.97 13.14
CA TYR A 171 2.08 25.11 14.24
C TYR A 171 3.09 24.00 14.56
N LYS A 172 3.07 23.52 15.80
CA LYS A 172 3.93 22.42 16.27
C LYS A 172 3.65 21.09 15.53
N HIS A 173 2.44 20.91 15.03
CA HIS A 173 2.04 19.73 14.24
C HIS A 173 2.33 19.84 12.73
N THR A 174 2.68 21.01 12.21
CA THR A 174 2.88 21.20 10.77
C THR A 174 4.15 20.47 10.34
N LEU A 175 4.08 19.48 9.43
CA LEU A 175 5.27 18.90 8.81
C LEU A 175 6.04 19.96 8.01
N PHE A 176 7.34 20.08 8.22
CA PHE A 176 8.19 21.01 7.48
C PHE A 176 8.27 20.64 6.00
N LEU A 177 8.24 19.35 5.64
CA LEU A 177 8.20 18.92 4.25
C LEU A 177 7.00 19.53 3.51
N THR A 178 5.79 19.47 4.09
CA THR A 178 4.59 19.98 3.42
C THR A 178 4.53 21.50 3.44
N HIS A 179 4.98 22.12 4.52
CA HIS A 179 5.14 23.58 4.63
C HIS A 179 6.12 24.14 3.60
N ALA A 180 7.28 23.51 3.44
CA ALA A 180 8.27 23.90 2.45
C ALA A 180 7.69 23.87 1.02
N VAL A 181 6.86 22.86 0.70
CA VAL A 181 6.23 22.75 -0.63
C VAL A 181 5.20 23.86 -0.90
N ALA A 182 4.52 24.35 0.13
CA ALA A 182 3.58 25.46 -0.02
C ALA A 182 4.28 26.78 -0.44
N HIS A 183 5.58 26.91 -0.15
CA HIS A 183 6.39 28.09 -0.46
C HIS A 183 7.40 27.89 -1.61
N ASP A 184 7.86 26.65 -1.83
CA ASP A 184 8.70 26.24 -2.96
C ASP A 184 8.17 24.92 -3.56
N ASN A 185 7.35 25.05 -4.60
CA ASN A 185 6.69 23.91 -5.26
C ASN A 185 7.56 23.21 -6.34
N GLN A 186 8.80 23.65 -6.53
CA GLN A 186 9.76 23.06 -7.47
C GLN A 186 10.98 22.44 -6.79
N GLY A 187 11.23 22.79 -5.52
CA GLY A 187 12.34 22.29 -4.74
C GLY A 187 12.27 20.79 -4.40
N VAL A 188 13.32 20.31 -3.72
CA VAL A 188 13.47 18.89 -3.36
C VAL A 188 12.32 18.36 -2.49
N CYS A 189 11.79 19.18 -1.59
CA CYS A 189 10.62 18.83 -0.78
C CYS A 189 9.40 18.53 -1.68
N ALA A 190 9.24 19.28 -2.77
CA ALA A 190 8.15 19.07 -3.71
C ALA A 190 8.31 17.79 -4.52
N ILE A 191 9.53 17.45 -4.93
CA ILE A 191 9.86 16.17 -5.58
C ILE A 191 9.47 15.00 -4.66
N VAL A 192 9.91 15.04 -3.40
CA VAL A 192 9.61 13.99 -2.42
C VAL A 192 8.13 13.92 -2.09
N LYS A 193 7.45 15.05 -1.82
CA LYS A 193 6.01 15.09 -1.55
C LYS A 193 5.20 14.56 -2.74
N ARG A 194 5.60 14.91 -3.97
CA ARG A 194 4.87 14.51 -5.19
C ARG A 194 4.87 13.01 -5.42
N TYR A 195 5.91 12.29 -5.00
CA TYR A 195 5.93 10.83 -5.03
C TYR A 195 4.72 10.22 -4.32
N PHE A 196 4.34 10.76 -3.16
CA PHE A 196 3.22 10.23 -2.37
C PHE A 196 1.84 10.45 -3.00
N TYR A 197 1.69 11.36 -3.98
CA TYR A 197 0.42 11.46 -4.73
C TYR A 197 0.21 10.27 -5.67
N GLY A 198 1.28 9.57 -6.07
CA GLY A 198 1.21 8.30 -6.81
C GLY A 198 0.97 7.08 -5.91
N ALA A 199 0.88 7.26 -4.59
CA ALA A 199 0.61 6.19 -3.65
C ALA A 199 -0.90 6.04 -3.37
N GLY A 200 -1.41 4.81 -3.41
CA GLY A 200 -2.81 4.49 -3.15
C GLY A 200 -2.95 3.28 -2.23
N SER A 201 -3.98 3.26 -1.39
CA SER A 201 -4.23 2.16 -0.45
C SER A 201 -5.73 1.90 -0.26
N ASN A 202 -6.14 0.63 -0.17
CA ASN A 202 -7.57 0.26 -0.03
C ASN A 202 -8.13 0.45 1.38
N TYR A 203 -7.29 0.61 2.41
CA TYR A 203 -7.75 0.69 3.80
C TYR A 203 -8.42 2.03 4.14
N SER A 204 -7.79 3.16 3.81
CA SER A 204 -8.30 4.50 4.11
C SER A 204 -9.20 5.07 3.03
N ASP A 205 -8.94 4.71 1.78
CA ASP A 205 -9.76 5.15 0.67
C ASP A 205 -10.99 4.25 0.49
N GLY A 206 -10.99 3.02 0.99
CA GLY A 206 -11.97 2.03 0.57
C GLY A 206 -11.70 1.60 -0.87
N ILE A 207 -11.87 0.32 -1.16
CA ILE A 207 -11.59 -0.19 -2.52
C ILE A 207 -12.49 0.49 -3.56
N GLU A 208 -13.71 0.87 -3.17
CA GLU A 208 -14.67 1.58 -4.00
C GLU A 208 -14.15 2.93 -4.48
N ARG A 209 -13.30 3.65 -3.73
CA ARG A 209 -12.76 4.94 -4.22
C ARG A 209 -11.87 4.79 -5.44
N PHE A 210 -11.30 3.60 -5.69
CA PHE A 210 -10.55 3.34 -6.91
C PHE A 210 -11.43 3.23 -8.15
N ARG A 211 -12.72 2.94 -7.97
CA ARG A 211 -13.71 2.88 -9.06
C ARG A 211 -13.73 4.14 -9.90
N LYS A 212 -13.46 5.31 -9.31
CA LYS A 212 -13.38 6.58 -10.06
C LYS A 212 -12.38 6.51 -11.23
N ASN A 213 -11.30 5.73 -11.07
CA ASN A 213 -10.29 5.54 -12.11
C ASN A 213 -10.83 4.63 -13.23
N SER A 214 -11.65 3.63 -12.91
CA SER A 214 -12.30 2.78 -13.91
C SER A 214 -13.38 3.57 -14.66
N ILE A 215 -14.15 4.39 -13.95
CA ILE A 215 -15.17 5.27 -14.52
C ILE A 215 -14.56 6.34 -15.43
N SER A 216 -13.40 6.91 -15.07
CA SER A 216 -12.73 7.90 -15.92
C SER A 216 -12.28 7.31 -17.27
N LEU A 217 -11.94 6.02 -17.31
CA LEU A 217 -11.63 5.31 -18.57
C LEU A 217 -12.86 5.17 -19.47
N LEU A 218 -14.07 5.06 -18.92
CA LEU A 218 -15.31 4.96 -19.69
C LEU A 218 -15.70 6.25 -20.43
N GLN A 219 -15.04 7.38 -20.15
CA GLN A 219 -15.38 8.68 -20.74
C GLN A 219 -14.92 8.82 -22.20
N LYS A 220 -13.96 8.00 -22.65
CA LYS A 220 -13.44 7.98 -24.02
C LYS A 220 -13.48 6.55 -24.55
N GLU A 221 -13.98 6.35 -25.77
CA GLU A 221 -14.11 5.02 -26.39
C GLU A 221 -12.78 4.25 -26.43
N GLU A 222 -11.67 4.90 -26.79
CA GLU A 222 -10.35 4.28 -26.80
C GLU A 222 -9.94 3.74 -25.41
N ASN A 223 -10.20 4.53 -24.36
CA ASN A 223 -9.87 4.15 -22.98
C ASN A 223 -10.77 3.02 -22.45
N LYS A 224 -12.03 3.00 -22.88
CA LYS A 224 -12.99 1.95 -22.54
C LYS A 224 -12.53 0.59 -23.07
N ASN A 225 -11.97 0.53 -24.27
CA ASN A 225 -11.43 -0.71 -24.83
C ASN A 225 -10.27 -1.26 -23.99
N PHE A 226 -9.36 -0.42 -23.49
CA PHE A 226 -8.31 -0.87 -22.58
C PHE A 226 -8.87 -1.49 -21.29
N LEU A 227 -9.96 -0.93 -20.75
CA LEU A 227 -10.63 -1.49 -19.58
C LEU A 227 -11.28 -2.84 -19.88
N LEU A 228 -11.98 -2.98 -21.00
CA LEU A 228 -12.59 -4.23 -21.44
C LEU A 228 -11.52 -5.32 -21.68
N ASP A 229 -10.43 -4.98 -22.34
CA ASP A 229 -9.30 -5.90 -22.59
C ASP A 229 -8.65 -6.34 -21.28
N PHE A 230 -8.46 -5.40 -20.36
CA PHE A 230 -7.94 -5.70 -19.03
C PHE A 230 -8.84 -6.69 -18.30
N LEU A 231 -10.15 -6.43 -18.20
CA LEU A 231 -11.12 -7.33 -17.56
C LEU A 231 -11.18 -8.70 -18.25
N SER A 232 -11.13 -8.72 -19.58
CA SER A 232 -11.10 -9.94 -20.39
C SER A 232 -9.89 -10.82 -20.06
N SER A 233 -8.74 -10.22 -19.71
CA SER A 233 -7.54 -10.95 -19.27
C SER A 233 -7.71 -11.72 -17.95
N PHE A 234 -8.74 -11.37 -17.17
CA PHE A 234 -9.19 -12.07 -15.96
C PHE A 234 -10.43 -12.95 -16.21
N ASN A 235 -10.71 -13.28 -17.48
CA ASN A 235 -11.90 -14.02 -17.91
C ASN A 235 -13.23 -13.29 -17.63
N ILE A 236 -13.19 -11.97 -17.45
CA ILE A 236 -14.37 -11.12 -17.27
C ILE A 236 -14.70 -10.50 -18.63
N ARG A 237 -15.46 -11.25 -19.45
CA ARG A 237 -15.71 -10.90 -20.86
C ARG A 237 -17.07 -10.25 -21.05
N TYR A 238 -17.04 -8.95 -21.31
CA TYR A 238 -18.19 -8.12 -21.69
C TYR A 238 -17.92 -7.42 -23.03
N ASN A 239 -18.99 -7.06 -23.72
CA ASN A 239 -18.92 -6.34 -24.99
C ASN A 239 -18.87 -4.83 -24.79
N ASP A 240 -19.48 -4.31 -23.72
CA ASP A 240 -19.49 -2.88 -23.42
C ASP A 240 -19.72 -2.64 -21.93
N ILE A 241 -19.38 -1.44 -21.45
CA ILE A 241 -19.64 -0.95 -20.10
C ILE A 241 -20.14 0.49 -20.18
N SER A 242 -21.24 0.79 -19.50
CA SER A 242 -21.80 2.15 -19.39
C SER A 242 -22.10 2.51 -17.93
N PHE A 243 -22.35 3.80 -17.71
CA PHE A 243 -22.80 4.30 -16.43
C PHE A 243 -23.77 5.49 -16.59
N GLU A 244 -24.66 5.67 -15.62
CA GLU A 244 -25.64 6.77 -15.61
C GLU A 244 -25.04 8.04 -14.96
N LYS A 245 -25.16 9.18 -15.65
CA LYS A 245 -24.54 10.48 -15.25
C LYS A 245 -25.45 11.36 -14.37
N ASP A 246 -26.77 11.15 -14.38
CA ASP A 246 -27.78 12.13 -13.97
C ASP A 246 -27.89 12.46 -12.47
N THR A 247 -26.95 12.05 -11.62
CA THR A 247 -27.06 12.21 -10.16
C THR A 247 -25.72 12.39 -9.48
N ILE A 248 -24.72 12.90 -10.18
CA ILE A 248 -23.47 13.31 -9.55
C ILE A 248 -23.69 14.72 -8.99
N LYS A 249 -23.90 14.83 -7.67
CA LYS A 249 -23.70 16.13 -7.01
C LYS A 249 -22.26 16.57 -7.29
N PRO A 250 -21.96 17.87 -7.45
CA PRO A 250 -20.59 18.35 -7.74
C PRO A 250 -19.51 17.82 -6.78
N ASN A 251 -19.90 17.39 -5.57
CA ASN A 251 -19.02 16.85 -4.54
C ASN A 251 -19.01 15.31 -4.42
N GLU A 252 -19.87 14.56 -5.15
CA GLU A 252 -19.92 13.09 -5.13
C GLU A 252 -19.09 12.51 -6.28
N LEU A 253 -17.77 12.41 -6.09
CA LEU A 253 -16.82 11.87 -7.09
C LEU A 253 -16.92 10.34 -7.30
N LEU A 254 -17.80 9.64 -6.59
CA LEU A 254 -17.90 8.18 -6.63
C LEU A 254 -19.25 7.73 -7.19
N ILE A 255 -19.22 7.08 -8.36
CA ILE A 255 -20.41 6.49 -8.98
C ILE A 255 -20.76 5.17 -8.25
N PRO A 256 -22.00 5.02 -7.73
CA PRO A 256 -22.43 3.80 -7.07
C PRO A 256 -22.55 2.62 -8.06
N GLN A 257 -22.36 1.39 -7.59
CA GLN A 257 -22.37 0.20 -8.47
C GLN A 257 -23.73 -0.02 -9.14
N GLU A 258 -24.80 0.44 -8.50
CA GLU A 258 -26.18 0.41 -8.99
C GLU A 258 -26.38 1.24 -10.26
N LYS A 259 -25.43 2.13 -10.59
CA LYS A 259 -25.48 2.99 -11.79
C LYS A 259 -24.52 2.54 -12.87
N ILE A 260 -23.90 1.37 -12.73
CA ILE A 260 -22.90 0.83 -13.66
C ILE A 260 -23.46 -0.43 -14.29
N PHE A 261 -23.35 -0.52 -15.61
CA PHE A 261 -23.96 -1.59 -16.39
C PHE A 261 -22.97 -2.20 -17.36
N PHE A 262 -22.87 -3.52 -17.33
CA PHE A 262 -22.10 -4.33 -18.26
C PHE A 262 -23.03 -4.91 -19.32
N TYR A 263 -22.55 -5.00 -20.55
CA TYR A 263 -23.32 -5.51 -21.67
C TYR A 263 -22.68 -6.77 -22.21
N LYS A 264 -23.48 -7.82 -22.35
CA LYS A 264 -23.00 -9.10 -22.89
C LYS A 264 -23.90 -9.53 -24.05
N GLN A 265 -23.26 -9.87 -25.16
CA GLN A 265 -23.92 -10.43 -26.32
C GLN A 265 -23.78 -11.94 -26.31
N PHE A 266 -24.85 -12.65 -26.64
CA PHE A 266 -24.86 -14.09 -26.82
C PHE A 266 -25.83 -14.50 -27.93
N LEU A 267 -25.65 -15.70 -28.45
CA LEU A 267 -26.54 -16.30 -29.44
C LEU A 267 -27.59 -17.16 -28.73
N THR A 268 -28.85 -16.97 -29.08
CA THR A 268 -29.92 -17.86 -28.62
C THR A 268 -29.85 -19.20 -29.38
N LYS A 269 -30.62 -20.19 -28.91
CA LYS A 269 -30.78 -21.47 -29.61
C LYS A 269 -31.33 -21.31 -31.05
N LYS A 270 -31.91 -20.15 -31.38
CA LYS A 270 -32.43 -19.83 -32.71
C LYS A 270 -31.44 -19.02 -33.57
N ASN A 271 -30.18 -18.90 -33.15
CA ASN A 271 -29.14 -18.07 -33.79
C ASN A 271 -29.48 -16.57 -33.86
N GLU A 272 -30.31 -16.08 -32.94
CA GLU A 272 -30.56 -14.64 -32.79
C GLU A 272 -29.52 -14.04 -31.85
N GLN A 273 -28.91 -12.93 -32.25
CA GLN A 273 -27.97 -12.20 -31.40
C GLN A 273 -28.76 -11.33 -30.41
N VAL A 274 -28.59 -11.62 -29.12
CA VAL A 274 -29.25 -10.89 -28.03
C VAL A 274 -28.19 -10.23 -27.17
N GLN A 275 -28.45 -9.00 -26.75
CA GLN A 275 -27.64 -8.29 -25.76
C GLN A 275 -28.41 -8.20 -24.45
N ILE A 276 -27.75 -8.54 -23.35
CA ILE A 276 -28.26 -8.34 -21.99
C ILE A 276 -27.50 -7.21 -21.31
N LYS A 277 -28.25 -6.40 -20.55
CA LYS A 277 -27.74 -5.34 -19.67
C LYS A 277 -27.70 -5.89 -18.24
N LEU A 278 -26.51 -5.92 -17.64
CA LEU A 278 -26.25 -6.46 -16.31
C LEU A 278 -25.79 -5.34 -15.39
N ASN A 279 -26.50 -5.11 -14.30
CA ASN A 279 -26.10 -4.15 -13.29
C ASN A 279 -24.93 -4.68 -12.44
N LEU A 280 -23.90 -3.87 -12.23
CA LEU A 280 -22.70 -4.26 -11.47
C LEU A 280 -23.03 -4.62 -10.01
N SER A 281 -23.96 -3.90 -9.35
CA SER A 281 -24.32 -4.19 -7.96
C SER A 281 -25.12 -5.49 -7.82
N PHE A 282 -26.10 -5.71 -8.70
CA PHE A 282 -27.08 -6.79 -8.50
C PHE A 282 -26.75 -8.11 -9.22
N HIS A 283 -26.03 -8.07 -10.34
CA HIS A 283 -25.82 -9.25 -11.18
C HIS A 283 -24.40 -9.82 -11.12
N GLU A 284 -23.42 -9.03 -10.68
CA GLU A 284 -22.01 -9.42 -10.69
C GLU A 284 -21.53 -9.98 -9.35
N SER A 285 -20.55 -10.89 -9.45
CA SER A 285 -19.89 -11.47 -8.28
C SER A 285 -19.08 -10.42 -7.49
N ALA A 286 -18.82 -10.71 -6.21
CA ALA A 286 -17.96 -9.86 -5.38
C ALA A 286 -16.55 -9.69 -5.99
N GLY A 287 -15.99 -10.74 -6.59
CA GLY A 287 -14.71 -10.69 -7.28
C GLY A 287 -14.72 -9.80 -8.53
N THR A 288 -15.78 -9.87 -9.34
CA THR A 288 -15.94 -8.99 -10.51
C THR A 288 -16.04 -7.52 -10.09
N LYS A 289 -16.85 -7.23 -9.05
CA LYS A 289 -16.98 -5.89 -8.48
C LYS A 289 -15.64 -5.35 -7.98
N LYS A 290 -14.91 -6.17 -7.21
CA LYS A 290 -13.56 -5.83 -6.70
C LYS A 290 -12.58 -5.54 -7.84
N LEU A 291 -12.55 -6.40 -8.86
CA LEU A 291 -11.65 -6.20 -10.00
C LEU A 291 -12.00 -4.94 -10.78
N PHE A 292 -13.29 -4.68 -11.02
CA PHE A 292 -13.72 -3.45 -11.69
C PHE A 292 -13.32 -2.21 -10.89
N ASP A 293 -13.48 -2.22 -9.57
CA ASP A 293 -13.08 -1.11 -8.70
C ASP A 293 -11.56 -0.85 -8.76
N LEU A 294 -10.74 -1.90 -8.93
CA LEU A 294 -9.28 -1.79 -9.04
C LEU A 294 -8.77 -1.50 -10.47
N ALA A 295 -9.50 -1.91 -11.51
CA ALA A 295 -8.97 -2.01 -12.88
C ALA A 295 -8.37 -0.69 -13.39
N GLY A 296 -9.08 0.43 -13.23
CA GLY A 296 -8.57 1.72 -13.69
C GLY A 296 -7.33 2.19 -12.94
N LEU A 297 -7.22 1.90 -11.64
CA LEU A 297 -6.00 2.19 -10.87
C LEU A 297 -4.83 1.37 -11.42
N LEU A 298 -5.03 0.08 -11.67
CA LEU A 298 -3.99 -0.82 -12.16
C LEU A 298 -3.53 -0.43 -13.56
N ILE A 299 -4.46 -0.16 -14.47
CA ILE A 299 -4.16 0.32 -15.83
C ILE A 299 -3.34 1.61 -15.78
N TYR A 300 -3.73 2.57 -14.94
CA TYR A 300 -2.98 3.81 -14.74
C TYR A 300 -1.59 3.53 -14.18
N ALA A 301 -1.50 2.74 -13.11
CA ALA A 301 -0.24 2.41 -12.44
C ALA A 301 0.76 1.72 -13.38
N PHE A 302 0.30 0.90 -14.33
CA PHE A 302 1.18 0.22 -15.27
C PHE A 302 1.68 1.09 -16.43
N ASN A 303 1.01 2.21 -16.73
CA ASN A 303 1.29 3.02 -17.92
C ASN A 303 1.69 4.48 -17.65
N THR A 304 1.62 4.95 -16.40
CA THR A 304 2.03 6.31 -16.04
C THR A 304 3.55 6.51 -16.15
N LYS A 305 3.99 7.76 -16.31
CA LYS A 305 5.42 8.12 -16.25
C LYS A 305 5.94 8.24 -14.81
N LEU A 306 5.04 8.31 -13.83
CA LEU A 306 5.37 8.44 -12.41
C LEU A 306 5.38 7.06 -11.75
N TYR A 307 6.29 6.84 -10.81
CA TYR A 307 6.25 5.66 -9.96
C TYR A 307 4.95 5.62 -9.15
N SER A 308 4.25 4.48 -9.13
CA SER A 308 3.08 4.27 -8.27
C SER A 308 3.41 3.25 -7.19
N PHE A 309 2.97 3.52 -5.97
CA PHE A 309 3.10 2.59 -4.84
C PHE A 309 1.70 2.23 -4.32
N ILE A 310 1.29 0.99 -4.57
CA ILE A 310 -0.04 0.51 -4.24
C ILE A 310 0.06 -0.38 -3.01
N ILE A 311 -0.82 -0.14 -2.03
CA ILE A 311 -0.93 -0.96 -0.82
C ILE A 311 -2.32 -1.60 -0.81
N ILE A 312 -2.40 -2.93 -0.68
CA ILE A 312 -3.68 -3.65 -0.62
C ILE A 312 -3.68 -4.59 0.59
N ASP A 313 -4.46 -4.24 1.61
CA ASP A 313 -4.78 -5.17 2.69
C ASP A 313 -5.81 -6.21 2.20
N GLU A 314 -5.60 -7.48 2.57
CA GLU A 314 -6.42 -8.64 2.19
C GLU A 314 -6.67 -8.69 0.68
N ILE A 315 -5.59 -8.73 -0.10
CA ILE A 315 -5.69 -8.72 -1.57
C ILE A 315 -6.47 -9.93 -2.11
N ASP A 316 -6.39 -11.05 -1.41
CA ASP A 316 -7.08 -12.32 -1.69
C ASP A 316 -8.58 -12.30 -1.40
N SER A 317 -9.07 -11.35 -0.59
CA SER A 317 -10.50 -11.27 -0.28
C SER A 317 -11.36 -11.21 -1.54
N ASN A 318 -12.33 -12.11 -1.67
CA ASN A 318 -13.23 -12.23 -2.83
C ASN A 318 -12.58 -12.56 -4.19
N PHE A 319 -11.27 -12.84 -4.25
CA PHE A 319 -10.63 -13.34 -5.47
C PHE A 319 -10.47 -14.85 -5.44
N HIS A 320 -10.72 -15.47 -6.59
CA HIS A 320 -10.25 -16.83 -6.83
C HIS A 320 -8.71 -16.81 -6.93
N PRO A 321 -7.98 -17.81 -6.39
CA PRO A 321 -6.52 -17.83 -6.38
C PRO A 321 -5.86 -17.57 -7.74
N SER A 322 -6.42 -18.12 -8.83
CA SER A 322 -5.89 -17.88 -10.19
C SER A 322 -5.96 -16.41 -10.64
N LEU A 323 -6.97 -15.65 -10.21
CA LEU A 323 -7.06 -14.22 -10.50
C LEU A 323 -6.01 -13.44 -9.71
N LEU A 324 -5.77 -13.84 -8.46
CA LEU A 324 -4.74 -13.24 -7.63
C LEU A 324 -3.34 -13.50 -8.19
N ILE A 325 -3.03 -14.74 -8.59
CA ILE A 325 -1.78 -15.09 -9.27
C ILE A 325 -1.60 -14.21 -10.51
N LYS A 326 -2.64 -14.12 -11.36
CA LYS A 326 -2.60 -13.28 -12.55
C LYS A 326 -2.30 -11.82 -12.21
N LEU A 327 -2.93 -11.26 -11.18
CA LEU A 327 -2.69 -9.89 -10.74
C LEU A 327 -1.23 -9.66 -10.33
N ILE A 328 -0.64 -10.57 -9.55
CA ILE A 328 0.77 -10.50 -9.14
C ILE A 328 1.70 -10.61 -10.36
N GLU A 329 1.39 -11.52 -11.31
CA GLU A 329 2.14 -11.63 -12.56
C GLU A 329 2.11 -10.35 -13.40
N LEU A 330 0.98 -9.61 -13.43
CA LEU A 330 0.90 -8.33 -14.15
C LEU A 330 1.86 -7.28 -13.56
N PHE A 331 1.94 -7.18 -12.23
CA PHE A 331 2.91 -6.30 -11.57
C PHE A 331 4.35 -6.71 -11.87
N ASN A 332 4.62 -8.01 -11.89
CA ASN A 332 5.96 -8.54 -12.15
C ASN A 332 6.35 -8.44 -13.63
N ASN A 333 5.41 -8.42 -14.57
CA ASN A 333 5.72 -8.40 -15.99
C ASN A 333 6.23 -7.02 -16.46
N PRO A 334 7.52 -6.87 -16.85
CA PRO A 334 8.07 -5.58 -17.30
C PRO A 334 7.47 -5.05 -18.61
N LYS A 335 6.85 -5.92 -19.43
CA LYS A 335 6.15 -5.48 -20.65
C LYS A 335 4.80 -4.82 -20.33
N ILE A 336 4.22 -5.14 -19.18
CA ILE A 336 2.94 -4.64 -18.71
C ILE A 336 3.16 -3.48 -17.74
N ASN A 337 3.85 -3.73 -16.63
CA ASN A 337 4.21 -2.72 -15.63
C ASN A 337 5.39 -1.87 -16.10
N LYS A 338 5.15 -0.98 -17.07
CA LYS A 338 6.16 -0.10 -17.68
C LYS A 338 6.63 0.99 -16.73
N SER A 339 5.77 1.41 -15.80
CA SER A 339 6.08 2.42 -14.79
C SER A 339 6.92 1.90 -13.63
N LYS A 340 7.26 0.60 -13.60
CA LYS A 340 7.95 -0.06 -12.46
C LYS A 340 7.19 0.14 -11.13
N SER A 341 5.86 0.17 -11.19
CA SER A 341 5.00 0.36 -10.03
C SER A 341 5.16 -0.76 -9.02
N GLN A 342 5.08 -0.42 -7.74
CA GLN A 342 5.31 -1.33 -6.63
C GLN A 342 4.00 -1.68 -5.93
N LEU A 343 3.84 -2.93 -5.55
CA LEU A 343 2.72 -3.44 -4.77
C LEU A 343 3.19 -3.98 -3.42
N LEU A 344 2.64 -3.43 -2.34
CA LEU A 344 2.68 -4.03 -1.02
C LEU A 344 1.30 -4.64 -0.73
N PHE A 345 1.23 -5.90 -0.35
CA PHE A 345 -0.06 -6.51 -0.04
C PHE A 345 -0.01 -7.42 1.17
N THR A 346 -1.16 -7.65 1.80
CA THR A 346 -1.33 -8.72 2.79
C THR A 346 -2.17 -9.84 2.18
N SER A 347 -1.87 -11.09 2.53
CA SER A 347 -2.63 -12.24 2.04
C SER A 347 -2.56 -13.44 2.97
N HIS A 348 -3.55 -14.32 2.86
CA HIS A 348 -3.55 -15.66 3.43
C HIS A 348 -3.42 -16.75 2.36
N ASP A 349 -3.40 -16.39 1.07
CA ASP A 349 -3.40 -17.32 -0.04
C ASP A 349 -2.00 -17.92 -0.26
N THR A 350 -1.85 -19.19 0.13
CA THR A 350 -0.61 -19.95 -0.05
C THR A 350 -0.32 -20.32 -1.51
N ASN A 351 -1.27 -20.20 -2.44
CA ASN A 351 -1.03 -20.47 -3.87
C ASN A 351 -0.06 -19.45 -4.50
N LEU A 352 0.10 -18.27 -3.87
CA LEU A 352 1.13 -17.30 -4.25
C LEU A 352 2.54 -17.69 -3.79
N MET A 353 2.66 -18.59 -2.80
CA MET A 353 3.94 -19.06 -2.25
C MET A 353 4.61 -20.09 -3.16
N SER A 354 4.95 -19.66 -4.37
CA SER A 354 5.66 -20.48 -5.36
C SER A 354 6.91 -19.77 -5.87
N PRO A 355 8.05 -20.48 -6.01
CA PRO A 355 9.25 -19.94 -6.66
C PRO A 355 9.04 -19.60 -8.14
N SER A 356 7.97 -20.10 -8.77
CA SER A 356 7.59 -19.75 -10.14
C SER A 356 6.80 -18.43 -10.23
N ILE A 357 6.47 -17.79 -9.10
CA ILE A 357 5.66 -16.56 -9.04
C ILE A 357 6.46 -15.45 -8.35
N MET A 358 7.01 -15.74 -7.16
CA MET A 358 7.73 -14.76 -6.34
C MET A 358 9.00 -15.35 -5.72
N ARG A 359 9.97 -14.47 -5.51
CA ARG A 359 11.24 -14.76 -4.84
C ARG A 359 11.07 -14.81 -3.33
N ARG A 360 12.03 -15.43 -2.64
CA ARG A 360 12.05 -15.49 -1.17
C ARG A 360 12.03 -14.12 -0.50
N ASP A 361 12.77 -13.15 -1.04
CA ASP A 361 12.81 -11.78 -0.51
C ASP A 361 11.54 -10.96 -0.77
N GLN A 362 10.55 -11.53 -1.47
CA GLN A 362 9.22 -10.94 -1.64
C GLN A 362 8.21 -11.43 -0.59
N PHE A 363 8.55 -12.45 0.20
CA PHE A 363 7.69 -12.95 1.28
C PHE A 363 8.14 -12.38 2.62
N TYR A 364 7.22 -11.74 3.31
CA TYR A 364 7.37 -11.27 4.68
C TYR A 364 6.31 -11.93 5.55
N PHE A 365 6.65 -12.17 6.81
CA PHE A 365 5.81 -12.80 7.80
C PHE A 365 5.64 -11.90 9.02
N THR A 366 4.43 -11.87 9.57
CA THR A 366 4.15 -11.23 10.87
C THR A 366 3.74 -12.25 11.91
N GLU A 367 4.27 -12.09 13.12
CA GLU A 367 3.95 -12.90 14.30
C GLU A 367 3.79 -12.03 15.55
N LYS A 368 3.22 -12.62 16.60
CA LYS A 368 3.19 -12.03 17.94
C LYS A 368 4.38 -12.52 18.75
N ASN A 369 5.07 -11.57 19.37
CA ASN A 369 5.97 -11.85 20.48
C ASN A 369 5.16 -12.17 21.74
N GLU A 370 5.84 -12.68 22.77
CA GLU A 370 5.24 -12.98 24.08
C GLU A 370 4.61 -11.75 24.75
N ASP A 371 5.11 -10.54 24.43
CA ASP A 371 4.57 -9.28 24.95
C ASP A 371 3.45 -8.69 24.09
N ASP A 372 2.85 -9.47 23.18
CA ASP A 372 1.83 -9.05 22.20
C ASP A 372 2.29 -8.04 21.13
N SER A 373 3.58 -7.70 21.09
CA SER A 373 4.12 -6.88 20.02
C SER A 373 4.24 -7.66 18.70
N THR A 374 4.08 -6.96 17.59
CA THR A 374 4.21 -7.53 16.24
C THR A 374 5.69 -7.61 15.87
N LYS A 375 6.13 -8.78 15.44
CA LYS A 375 7.44 -9.03 14.81
C LYS A 375 7.25 -9.27 13.32
N LEU A 376 8.04 -8.59 12.49
CA LEU A 376 8.09 -8.72 11.04
C LEU A 376 9.45 -9.28 10.62
N TYR A 377 9.48 -10.25 9.71
CA TYR A 377 10.71 -10.80 9.12
C TYR A 377 10.48 -11.33 7.70
N SER A 378 11.53 -11.41 6.88
CA SER A 378 11.44 -11.96 5.52
C SER A 378 11.76 -13.46 5.50
N LEU A 379 11.19 -14.19 4.53
CA LEU A 379 11.64 -15.55 4.19
C LEU A 379 13.13 -15.57 3.81
N ALA A 380 13.65 -14.47 3.26
CA ALA A 380 15.07 -14.32 2.95
C ALA A 380 15.98 -14.30 4.19
N ASP A 381 15.45 -13.97 5.36
CA ASP A 381 16.20 -13.92 6.63
C ASP A 381 16.33 -15.32 7.26
N LEU A 382 15.50 -16.29 6.83
CA LEU A 382 15.50 -17.65 7.36
C LEU A 382 16.65 -18.49 6.78
N LYS A 383 17.41 -19.14 7.66
CA LYS A 383 18.53 -20.01 7.28
C LYS A 383 18.03 -21.38 6.83
N GLY A 384 18.76 -21.99 5.89
CA GLY A 384 18.52 -23.37 5.45
C GLY A 384 17.38 -23.55 4.44
N ILE A 385 16.67 -22.47 4.08
CA ILE A 385 15.64 -22.53 3.04
C ILE A 385 16.33 -22.62 1.68
N ARG A 386 16.02 -23.66 0.91
CA ARG A 386 16.51 -23.79 -0.47
C ARG A 386 15.74 -22.84 -1.39
N ASN A 387 16.35 -22.41 -2.48
CA ASN A 387 15.67 -21.54 -3.45
C ASN A 387 14.58 -22.26 -4.24
N ASP A 388 14.67 -23.58 -4.39
CA ASP A 388 13.72 -24.47 -5.07
C ASP A 388 12.76 -25.17 -4.10
N ALA A 389 12.72 -24.74 -2.84
CA ALA A 389 11.79 -25.27 -1.87
C ALA A 389 10.33 -24.98 -2.30
N ASP A 390 9.44 -25.91 -1.97
CA ASP A 390 8.01 -25.67 -2.02
C ASP A 390 7.63 -24.75 -0.84
N PHE A 391 7.57 -23.44 -1.12
CA PHE A 391 7.37 -22.45 -0.08
C PHE A 391 6.00 -22.61 0.60
N ALA A 392 4.95 -22.93 -0.16
CA ALA A 392 3.62 -23.17 0.38
C ALA A 392 3.60 -24.35 1.34
N LYS A 393 4.16 -25.50 0.94
CA LYS A 393 4.22 -26.69 1.78
C LYS A 393 5.04 -26.47 3.05
N GLN A 394 6.18 -25.78 2.94
CA GLN A 394 7.00 -25.49 4.13
C GLN A 394 6.32 -24.49 5.08
N TYR A 395 5.64 -23.47 4.54
CA TYR A 395 4.84 -22.56 5.35
C TYR A 395 3.73 -23.29 6.10
N LEU A 396 2.93 -24.12 5.40
CA LEU A 396 1.83 -24.89 6.00
C LEU A 396 2.30 -25.93 7.02
N ALA A 397 3.52 -26.45 6.88
CA ALA A 397 4.14 -27.33 7.85
C ALA A 397 4.76 -26.58 9.05
N GLY A 398 4.69 -25.24 9.08
CA GLY A 398 5.15 -24.41 10.19
C GLY A 398 6.64 -24.07 10.19
N PHE A 399 7.40 -24.44 9.14
CA PHE A 399 8.85 -24.16 9.08
C PHE A 399 9.19 -22.68 9.11
N TYR A 400 8.27 -21.82 8.68
CA TYR A 400 8.48 -20.37 8.61
C TYR A 400 7.84 -19.63 9.78
N GLY A 401 7.19 -20.35 10.71
CA GLY A 401 6.30 -19.73 11.69
C GLY A 401 5.07 -19.09 11.02
N ALA A 402 4.54 -18.08 11.69
CA ALA A 402 3.44 -17.20 11.29
C ALA A 402 2.11 -17.91 11.03
N LEU A 403 1.95 -19.15 11.49
CA LEU A 403 0.69 -19.88 11.49
C LEU A 403 -0.12 -19.60 12.76
N PRO A 404 -1.46 -19.67 12.69
CA PRO A 404 -2.29 -19.57 13.88
C PRO A 404 -2.05 -20.78 14.80
N ILE A 405 -1.96 -20.51 16.11
CA ILE A 405 -2.01 -21.56 17.12
C ILE A 405 -3.49 -21.89 17.35
N LEU A 406 -3.89 -23.10 16.99
CA LEU A 406 -5.26 -23.59 17.16
C LEU A 406 -5.30 -24.53 18.37
N THR A 407 -6.29 -24.36 19.23
CA THR A 407 -6.59 -25.24 20.36
C THR A 407 -7.94 -25.91 20.16
N ASP A 408 -8.10 -27.11 20.69
CA ASP A 408 -9.38 -27.81 20.62
C ASP A 408 -10.47 -27.03 21.35
N TYR A 409 -11.65 -26.96 20.73
CA TYR A 409 -12.83 -26.41 21.37
C TYR A 409 -13.40 -27.47 22.31
N ILE A 410 -13.04 -27.40 23.59
CA ILE A 410 -13.57 -28.26 24.63
C ILE A 410 -14.57 -27.45 25.46
N ASN A 411 -15.82 -27.90 25.49
CA ASN A 411 -16.90 -27.28 26.25
C ASN A 411 -17.17 -28.11 27.51
N GLU A 412 -16.34 -27.96 28.55
CA GLU A 412 -16.41 -28.75 29.79
C GLU A 412 -17.57 -28.38 30.73
N ASN A 413 -18.52 -27.53 30.32
CA ASN A 413 -19.63 -27.05 31.15
C ASN A 413 -21.03 -27.54 30.73
N ILE A 414 -21.14 -28.77 30.20
CA ILE A 414 -22.44 -29.45 30.10
C ILE A 414 -22.43 -30.63 31.07
N SER A 415 -22.81 -30.37 32.32
CA SER A 415 -23.18 -31.42 33.27
C SER A 415 -24.35 -32.23 32.68
N PRO A 416 -24.23 -33.55 32.49
CA PRO A 416 -25.38 -34.37 32.15
C PRO A 416 -26.20 -34.61 33.42
N ASN A 417 -27.40 -34.02 33.48
CA ASN A 417 -28.53 -34.38 34.34
C ASN A 417 -28.23 -34.79 35.81
N GLU A 418 -28.58 -33.92 36.75
CA GLU A 418 -29.17 -34.34 38.04
C GLU A 418 -30.57 -33.70 38.20
#